data_AF-A0A3B3BFJ6-F1
#
_entry.id   AF-A0A3B3BFJ6-F1
#
_cell.length_a   1.000
_cell.length_b   1.000
_cell.length_c   1.000
_cell.angle_alpha   90.00
_cell.angle_beta   90.00
_cell.angle_gamma   90.00
#
_symmetry.space_group_name_H-M   'P 1'
#
loop_
_entity.id
_entity.type
_entity.pdbx_description
1 polymer ?
#
loop_
_entity_poly.entity_id
_entity_poly.type
_entity_poly.pdbx_seq_one_letter_code
_entity_poly.pdbx_strand_id
1 'polypeptide(L)'
;MSHNGEANTNHIMAVISQVEEWSSLKSLLQTSCQDEGHQVTCSSLGAYQVCSVTVEDEMISLHYADLKEDMSDESICQAVETCIKPCTNGISSFLLLIQGGCYTKKERRLVEILQAHFGPEILKYLVILSTEDGEVVDTLDDALLDLINVCDGRYCRITSSSVTGGLHSLLEMVNCTLSESGVGGYTEAMLAEAKRRCTEDSAMKLLKQKVEEAENKEQEFKDFVQMQENRRTKEMEELKAKHARERKKEAAERKKYEEKREGLQEAVISHKASLQLQMTTPSDDETKAASVILLGLSGSGKSSALNLILSRAGNQYSLNGSTHEPTHPTLSCEKKVVFAADRRLILVDTPELWDEDGVENLALVKDCLALALPGPHVFLLVLQVGRFTQGENNMLGYMQKTFGREVAEHSIILFINSEENQSKPQRVDDYVAEAHTTLQDLIRKCGSRFHGLNITNNRSALSYPQVRELLLGINKLVASHGGRPFLTKRFSPQELQERNKVIVEKKEDMLEINHLLRSE
;
A
#
# COMPACT_ATOMS: atom_id res chain seq x y z
N MET A 1 87.23 30.84 -0.47
CA MET A 1 86.28 31.82 0.11
C MET A 1 85.03 31.79 -0.74
N SER A 2 84.05 31.00 -0.31
CA SER A 2 82.69 30.97 -0.81
C SER A 2 81.84 30.82 0.43
N HIS A 3 81.21 31.92 0.84
CA HIS A 3 80.26 31.94 1.95
C HIS A 3 79.12 30.98 1.62
N ASN A 4 79.01 29.89 2.37
CA ASN A 4 77.74 29.19 2.51
C ASN A 4 76.79 30.18 3.20
N GLY A 5 75.72 30.56 2.53
CA GLY A 5 74.59 31.20 3.20
C GLY A 5 73.93 30.15 4.07
N GLU A 6 74.12 30.26 5.39
CA GLU A 6 73.32 29.54 6.39
C GLU A 6 71.85 29.90 6.14
N ALA A 7 71.07 28.92 5.72
CA ALA A 7 69.63 29.05 5.63
C ALA A 7 69.09 28.86 7.05
N ASN A 8 68.74 29.95 7.74
CA ASN A 8 67.98 29.85 8.99
C ASN A 8 66.66 29.11 8.72
N THR A 9 66.56 27.88 9.19
CA THR A 9 65.32 27.10 9.20
C THR A 9 64.39 27.69 10.25
N ASN A 10 63.14 27.96 9.87
CA ASN A 10 62.12 28.48 10.78
C ASN A 10 60.99 27.45 10.90
N HIS A 11 60.90 26.82 12.06
CA HIS A 11 59.88 25.84 12.39
C HIS A 11 58.70 26.52 13.07
N ILE A 12 57.54 26.48 12.43
CA ILE A 12 56.30 27.03 13.00
C ILE A 12 55.52 25.88 13.63
N MET A 13 55.20 25.99 14.92
CA MET A 13 54.44 24.97 15.65
C MET A 13 53.15 25.56 16.22
N ALA A 14 52.02 24.88 16.01
CA ALA A 14 50.76 25.25 16.64
C ALA A 14 50.65 24.57 18.01
N VAL A 15 50.61 25.36 19.08
CA VAL A 15 50.54 24.88 20.45
C VAL A 15 49.09 24.66 20.85
N ILE A 16 48.79 23.42 21.25
CA ILE A 16 47.49 22.94 21.71
C ILE A 16 47.64 22.69 23.21
N SER A 17 47.15 23.63 24.01
CA SER A 17 47.19 23.52 25.46
C SER A 17 46.19 24.47 26.11
N GLN A 18 46.00 24.33 27.42
CA GLN A 18 45.35 25.32 28.25
C GLN A 18 46.32 26.44 28.62
N VAL A 19 45.79 27.50 29.25
CA VAL A 19 46.55 28.69 29.65
C VAL A 19 47.61 28.36 30.69
N GLU A 20 47.30 27.44 31.60
CA GLU A 20 48.18 27.01 32.69
C GLU A 20 49.45 26.35 32.13
N GLU A 21 49.29 25.36 31.26
CA GLU A 21 50.37 24.62 30.60
C GLU A 21 51.24 25.55 29.73
N TRP A 22 50.59 26.44 28.97
CA TRP A 22 51.29 27.43 28.16
C TRP A 22 52.08 28.42 29.03
N SER A 23 51.52 28.86 30.16
CA SER A 23 52.18 29.77 31.08
C SER A 23 53.41 29.12 31.72
N SER A 24 53.33 27.84 32.08
CA SER A 24 54.47 27.06 32.58
C SER A 24 55.58 26.93 31.54
N LEU A 25 55.26 26.51 30.30
CA LEU A 25 56.24 26.42 29.22
C LEU A 25 56.89 27.78 28.94
N LYS A 26 56.08 28.83 28.84
CA LYS A 26 56.56 30.20 28.59
C LYS A 26 57.48 30.69 29.69
N SER A 27 57.16 30.41 30.95
CA SER A 27 58.01 30.73 32.10
C SER A 27 59.35 30.00 32.02
N LEU A 28 59.34 28.68 31.75
CA LEU A 28 60.55 27.86 31.60
C LEU A 28 61.45 28.35 30.46
N LEU A 29 60.86 28.71 29.31
CA LEU A 29 61.62 29.25 28.18
C LEU A 29 62.23 30.63 28.51
N GLN A 30 61.51 31.49 29.24
CA GLN A 30 62.00 32.83 29.59
C GLN A 30 63.11 32.83 30.64
N THR A 31 63.05 31.94 31.63
CA THR A 31 64.04 31.88 32.71
C THR A 31 65.33 31.20 32.26
N SER A 32 65.24 30.03 31.63
CA SER A 32 66.42 29.20 31.33
C SER A 32 67.20 29.65 30.08
N CYS A 33 66.52 30.20 29.07
CA CYS A 33 67.19 30.63 27.83
C CYS A 33 67.96 31.95 27.99
N GLN A 34 67.55 32.81 28.93
CA GLN A 34 68.29 34.05 29.25
C GLN A 34 69.64 33.76 29.92
N ASP A 35 69.73 32.67 30.69
CA ASP A 35 70.96 32.25 31.35
C ASP A 35 71.96 31.59 30.39
N GLU A 36 71.50 31.00 29.28
CA GLU A 36 72.33 30.31 28.27
C GLU A 36 72.58 31.13 26.98
N GLY A 37 72.23 32.43 26.97
CA GLY A 37 72.52 33.34 25.84
C GLY A 37 71.62 33.19 24.60
N HIS A 38 70.51 32.47 24.71
CA HIS A 38 69.55 32.28 23.63
C HIS A 38 68.52 33.43 23.60
N GLN A 39 68.15 33.92 22.41
CA GLN A 39 67.18 35.01 22.28
C GLN A 39 65.74 34.47 22.26
N VAL A 40 64.98 34.78 23.32
CA VAL A 40 63.55 34.47 23.42
C VAL A 40 62.73 35.75 23.25
N THR A 41 61.81 35.75 22.29
CA THR A 41 60.87 36.86 22.08
C THR A 41 59.45 36.33 22.08
N CYS A 42 58.64 36.72 23.07
CA CYS A 42 57.21 36.44 23.05
C CYS A 42 56.42 37.74 22.76
N SER A 43 55.48 37.67 21.83
CA SER A 43 54.58 38.76 21.46
C SER A 43 53.13 38.28 21.43
N SER A 44 52.19 39.20 21.69
CA SER A 44 50.75 38.91 21.53
C SER A 44 50.29 39.51 20.21
N LEU A 45 49.71 38.69 19.33
CA LEU A 45 49.25 39.10 18.00
C LEU A 45 47.75 38.86 17.85
N GLY A 46 46.95 39.75 18.44
CA GLY A 46 45.50 39.66 18.41
C GLY A 46 44.96 38.57 19.33
N ALA A 47 44.38 37.51 18.77
CA ALA A 47 43.72 36.43 19.51
C ALA A 47 44.64 35.24 19.87
N TYR A 48 45.90 35.26 19.45
CA TYR A 48 46.88 34.21 19.72
C TYR A 48 48.23 34.80 20.15
N GLN A 49 49.03 34.00 20.87
CA GLN A 49 50.36 34.40 21.32
C GLN A 49 51.42 33.73 20.44
N VAL A 50 52.49 34.44 20.11
CA VAL A 50 53.64 33.88 19.40
C VAL A 50 54.85 33.99 20.30
N CYS A 51 55.50 32.88 20.60
CA CYS A 51 56.81 32.90 21.24
C CYS A 51 57.86 32.25 20.34
N SER A 52 58.91 33.00 20.04
CA SER A 52 60.02 32.54 19.20
C SER A 52 61.27 32.34 20.04
N VAL A 53 61.94 31.20 19.81
CA VAL A 53 63.19 30.80 20.45
C VAL A 53 64.17 30.41 19.34
N THR A 54 65.42 30.85 19.43
CA THR A 54 66.48 30.44 18.49
C THR A 54 67.42 29.48 19.20
N VAL A 55 67.65 28.29 18.63
CA VAL A 55 68.54 27.24 19.13
C VAL A 55 69.45 26.82 17.98
N GLU A 56 70.77 26.92 18.15
CA GLU A 56 71.77 26.46 17.15
C GLU A 56 71.48 26.91 15.70
N ASP A 57 71.15 28.20 15.52
CA ASP A 57 70.81 28.83 14.23
C ASP A 57 69.46 28.42 13.60
N GLU A 58 68.68 27.57 14.27
CA GLU A 58 67.29 27.25 13.92
C GLU A 58 66.29 28.07 14.77
N MET A 59 65.24 28.61 14.14
CA MET A 59 64.21 29.39 14.82
C MET A 59 62.96 28.54 15.04
N ILE A 60 62.51 28.40 16.29
CA ILE A 60 61.23 27.77 16.65
C ILE A 60 60.23 28.89 16.95
N SER A 61 59.10 28.90 16.23
CA SER A 61 58.01 29.83 16.44
C SER A 61 56.78 29.08 16.96
N LEU A 62 56.47 29.25 18.25
CA LEU A 62 55.34 28.64 18.94
C LEU A 62 54.10 29.54 18.84
N HIS A 63 53.08 29.10 18.12
CA HIS A 63 51.81 29.80 17.93
C HIS A 63 50.76 29.19 18.86
N TYR A 64 50.42 29.90 19.93
CA TYR A 64 49.49 29.43 20.97
C TYR A 64 48.08 30.01 20.80
N ALA A 65 47.09 29.11 20.71
CA ALA A 65 45.67 29.41 20.80
C ALA A 65 45.19 29.26 22.25
N ASP A 66 44.45 30.23 22.77
CA ASP A 66 43.84 30.10 24.11
C ASP A 66 42.67 29.10 24.09
N LEU A 67 42.92 27.85 24.52
CA LEU A 67 41.92 26.78 24.54
C LEU A 67 41.29 26.60 25.93
N LYS A 68 40.10 27.17 26.13
CA LYS A 68 39.32 27.03 27.38
C LYS A 68 38.47 25.75 27.38
N GLU A 69 38.22 25.22 28.58
CA GLU A 69 37.46 23.97 28.78
C GLU A 69 36.01 24.03 28.32
N ASP A 70 35.39 25.18 28.53
CA ASP A 70 33.98 25.45 28.25
C ASP A 70 33.71 25.78 26.77
N MET A 71 34.76 25.81 25.94
CA MET A 71 34.59 26.04 24.51
C MET A 71 33.89 24.86 23.82
N SER A 72 33.06 25.18 22.83
CA SER A 72 32.49 24.19 21.91
C SER A 72 33.57 23.66 20.97
N ASP A 73 33.34 22.47 20.42
CA ASP A 73 34.27 21.83 19.50
C ASP A 73 34.54 22.72 18.26
N GLU A 74 33.50 23.40 17.74
CA GLU A 74 33.63 24.39 16.67
C GLU A 74 34.53 25.58 17.06
N SER A 75 34.41 26.07 18.29
CA SER A 75 35.20 27.21 18.77
C SER A 75 36.67 26.84 18.96
N ILE A 76 36.95 25.61 19.44
CA ILE A 76 38.31 25.05 19.54
C ILE A 76 38.94 24.97 18.15
N CYS A 77 38.24 24.40 17.17
CA CYS A 77 38.72 24.33 15.79
C CYS A 77 38.99 25.71 15.20
N GLN A 78 38.09 26.67 15.40
CA GLN A 78 38.25 28.03 14.89
C GLN A 78 39.46 28.76 15.52
N ALA A 79 39.73 28.53 16.81
CA ALA A 79 40.89 29.11 17.50
C ALA A 79 42.21 28.57 16.92
N VAL A 80 42.29 27.26 16.70
CA VAL A 80 43.47 26.61 16.10
C VAL A 80 43.65 27.03 14.63
N GLU A 81 42.57 27.11 13.85
CA GLU A 81 42.62 27.64 12.48
C GLU A 81 43.13 29.08 12.42
N THR A 82 42.71 29.92 13.36
CA THR A 82 43.16 31.33 13.42
C THR A 82 44.67 31.43 13.68
N CYS A 83 45.25 30.47 14.40
CA CYS A 83 46.70 30.40 14.66
C CYS A 83 47.51 29.93 13.45
N ILE A 84 46.91 29.05 12.63
CA ILE A 84 47.55 28.44 11.47
C ILE A 84 47.42 29.33 10.22
N LYS A 85 46.30 30.04 10.07
CA LYS A 85 45.99 30.88 8.89
C LYS A 85 47.09 31.86 8.44
N PRO A 86 47.86 32.50 9.34
CA PRO A 86 48.98 33.37 8.94
C PRO A 86 50.18 32.63 8.33
N CYS A 87 50.23 31.30 8.45
CA CYS A 87 51.37 30.46 8.07
C CYS A 87 51.21 29.99 6.61
N THR A 88 51.69 30.79 5.66
CA THR A 88 51.48 30.57 4.21
C THR A 88 52.08 29.27 3.68
N ASN A 89 53.08 28.71 4.36
CA ASN A 89 53.73 27.44 3.99
C ASN A 89 53.23 26.24 4.82
N GLY A 90 52.17 26.43 5.63
CA GLY A 90 51.75 25.46 6.63
C GLY A 90 52.52 25.57 7.94
N ILE A 91 52.28 24.64 8.85
CA ILE A 91 53.00 24.51 10.12
C ILE A 91 53.84 23.24 10.12
N SER A 92 55.01 23.29 10.74
CA SER A 92 55.92 22.15 10.83
C SER A 92 55.35 21.04 11.69
N SER A 93 54.70 21.38 12.81
CA SER A 93 54.11 20.41 13.74
C SER A 93 53.02 21.04 14.61
N PHE A 94 52.16 20.18 15.16
CA PHE A 94 51.26 20.50 16.25
C PHE A 94 51.92 20.05 17.56
N LEU A 95 51.81 20.85 18.61
CA LEU A 95 52.45 20.60 19.89
C LEU A 95 51.38 20.45 20.96
N LEU A 96 51.15 19.23 21.45
CA LEU A 96 50.28 18.98 22.60
C LEU A 96 51.11 19.16 23.88
N LEU A 97 50.79 20.18 24.68
CA LEU A 97 51.42 20.32 25.99
C LEU A 97 50.68 19.46 27.01
N ILE A 98 51.44 18.70 27.79
CA ILE A 98 50.92 17.95 28.92
C ILE A 98 51.73 18.27 30.17
N GLN A 99 51.11 18.14 31.33
CA GLN A 99 51.80 18.29 32.60
C GLN A 99 52.24 16.92 33.13
N GLY A 100 53.55 16.65 33.12
CA GLY A 100 54.11 15.38 33.55
C GLY A 100 53.79 14.20 32.63
N GLY A 101 53.56 13.01 33.20
CA GLY A 101 53.34 11.75 32.48
C GLY A 101 51.88 11.31 32.34
N CYS A 102 50.92 12.23 32.52
CA CYS A 102 49.49 11.92 32.55
C CYS A 102 48.78 12.44 31.30
N TYR A 103 48.01 11.59 30.60
CA TYR A 103 47.15 11.99 29.49
C TYR A 103 45.71 12.20 29.96
N THR A 104 45.36 13.45 30.23
CA THR A 104 44.07 13.77 30.87
C THR A 104 42.89 13.63 29.93
N LYS A 105 41.67 13.52 30.50
CA LYS A 105 40.42 13.53 29.69
C LYS A 105 40.28 14.80 28.85
N LYS A 106 40.89 15.92 29.29
CA LYS A 106 40.83 17.20 28.60
C LYS A 106 41.72 17.18 27.36
N GLU A 107 42.97 16.76 27.50
CA GLU A 107 43.88 16.56 26.37
C GLU A 107 43.32 15.55 25.37
N ARG A 108 42.71 14.46 25.87
CA ARG A 108 42.03 13.47 25.01
C ARG A 108 40.93 14.09 24.17
N ARG A 109 40.07 14.90 24.78
CA ARG A 109 39.01 15.63 24.06
C ARG A 109 39.62 16.55 22.99
N LEU A 110 40.72 17.25 23.28
CA LEU A 110 41.37 18.13 22.32
C LEU A 110 41.90 17.35 21.11
N VAL A 111 42.60 16.23 21.33
CA VAL A 111 43.11 15.38 20.24
C VAL A 111 41.97 14.82 19.39
N GLU A 112 40.88 14.36 20.00
CA GLU A 112 39.70 13.84 19.28
C GLU A 112 39.05 14.90 18.39
N ILE A 113 38.86 16.13 18.91
CA ILE A 113 38.32 17.26 18.14
C ILE A 113 39.22 17.60 16.96
N LEU A 114 40.53 17.64 17.21
CA LEU A 114 41.52 17.95 16.18
C LEU A 114 41.55 16.90 15.08
N GLN A 115 41.52 15.60 15.40
CA GLN A 115 41.43 14.54 14.41
C GLN A 115 40.13 14.60 13.60
N ALA A 116 39.01 14.96 14.24
CA ALA A 116 37.73 15.07 13.55
C ALA A 116 37.70 16.22 12.53
N HIS A 117 38.41 17.32 12.80
CA HIS A 117 38.32 18.55 12.00
C HIS A 117 39.52 18.77 11.06
N PHE A 118 40.73 18.44 11.51
CA PHE A 118 41.98 18.52 10.74
C PHE A 118 42.34 17.17 10.12
N GLY A 119 41.51 16.14 10.33
CA GLY A 119 41.69 14.81 9.76
C GLY A 119 42.73 13.98 10.52
N PRO A 120 42.77 12.66 10.29
CA PRO A 120 43.67 11.76 11.00
C PRO A 120 45.16 12.05 10.74
N GLU A 121 45.46 12.71 9.62
CA GLU A 121 46.82 13.12 9.24
C GLU A 121 47.44 14.08 10.24
N ILE A 122 46.66 14.78 11.07
CA ILE A 122 47.18 15.66 12.13
C ILE A 122 48.11 14.91 13.10
N LEU A 123 47.82 13.64 13.38
CA LEU A 123 48.66 12.82 14.26
C LEU A 123 50.05 12.60 13.68
N LYS A 124 50.19 12.58 12.36
CA LYS A 124 51.50 12.51 11.67
C LYS A 124 52.31 13.78 11.81
N TYR A 125 51.75 14.84 12.38
CA TYR A 125 52.46 16.09 12.68
C TYR A 125 52.37 16.47 14.15
N LEU A 126 51.79 15.61 15.00
CA LEU A 126 51.62 15.87 16.43
C LEU A 126 52.86 15.43 17.20
N VAL A 127 53.39 16.34 18.02
CA VAL A 127 54.44 16.09 19.00
C VAL A 127 53.88 16.33 20.39
N ILE A 128 54.13 15.40 21.30
CA ILE A 128 53.69 15.50 22.69
C ILE A 128 54.85 16.07 23.50
N LEU A 129 54.62 17.19 24.16
CA LEU A 129 55.63 17.85 24.99
C LEU A 129 55.16 17.88 26.44
N SER A 130 55.92 17.18 27.29
CA SER A 130 55.71 17.20 28.74
C SER A 130 56.52 18.32 29.38
N THR A 131 55.85 19.19 30.11
CA THR A 131 56.50 20.19 30.98
C THR A 131 56.42 19.75 32.43
N GLU A 132 57.56 19.63 33.09
CA GLU A 132 57.67 19.27 34.51
C GLU A 132 58.45 20.34 35.28
N ASP A 133 57.94 20.72 36.45
CA ASP A 133 58.60 21.63 37.39
C ASP A 133 58.73 20.91 38.75
N GLY A 134 59.55 19.84 38.80
CA GLY A 134 59.68 18.98 40.00
C GLY A 134 60.38 17.64 39.80
N GLU A 135 60.25 16.72 40.79
CA GLU A 135 60.81 15.35 40.72
C GLU A 135 60.20 14.57 39.55
N VAL A 136 61.09 14.00 38.74
CA VAL A 136 60.76 13.26 37.51
C VAL A 136 59.86 12.07 37.85
N VAL A 137 58.64 12.07 37.31
CA VAL A 137 57.78 10.89 37.34
C VAL A 137 58.09 10.08 36.08
N ASP A 138 58.89 9.02 36.23
CA ASP A 138 59.29 8.14 35.10
C ASP A 138 58.14 7.25 34.58
N THR A 139 56.99 7.23 35.26
CA THR A 139 55.84 6.43 34.85
C THR A 139 54.88 7.24 33.99
N LEU A 140 54.81 6.89 32.70
CA LEU A 140 53.76 7.36 31.79
C LEU A 140 52.52 6.48 31.97
N ASP A 141 51.33 7.07 31.93
CA ASP A 141 50.10 6.28 31.93
C ASP A 141 49.90 5.51 30.60
N ASP A 142 49.14 4.41 30.66
CA ASP A 142 48.92 3.54 29.49
C ASP A 142 48.28 4.31 28.31
N ALA A 143 47.41 5.28 28.61
CA ALA A 143 46.71 6.05 27.59
C ALA A 143 47.65 7.03 26.86
N LEU A 144 48.63 7.59 27.57
CA LEU A 144 49.68 8.42 27.02
C LEU A 144 50.63 7.58 26.17
N LEU A 145 51.03 6.39 26.63
CA LEU A 145 51.84 5.46 25.84
C LEU A 145 51.15 5.08 24.53
N ASP A 146 49.85 4.81 24.56
CA ASP A 146 49.05 4.55 23.36
C ASP A 146 49.09 5.74 22.39
N LEU A 147 48.92 6.97 22.88
CA LEU A 147 48.99 8.17 22.05
C LEU A 147 50.40 8.37 21.46
N ILE A 148 51.45 8.16 22.26
CA ILE A 148 52.84 8.25 21.83
C ILE A 148 53.10 7.25 20.69
N ASN A 149 52.62 6.01 20.83
CA ASN A 149 52.75 4.99 19.79
C ASN A 149 52.01 5.38 18.51
N VAL A 150 50.81 5.97 18.63
CA VAL A 150 50.04 6.49 17.48
C VAL A 150 50.75 7.66 16.80
N CYS A 151 51.54 8.43 17.55
CA CYS A 151 52.37 9.51 17.04
C CYS A 151 53.80 9.05 16.70
N ASP A 152 54.04 7.76 16.45
CA ASP A 152 55.35 7.20 16.07
C ASP A 152 56.49 7.52 17.06
N GLY A 153 56.17 7.57 18.35
CA GLY A 153 57.15 7.80 19.42
C GLY A 153 57.50 9.27 19.68
N ARG A 154 56.81 10.23 19.06
CA ARG A 154 57.13 11.67 19.16
C ARG A 154 56.71 12.29 20.48
N TYR A 155 57.53 12.04 21.50
CA TYR A 155 57.40 12.54 22.85
C TYR A 155 58.72 13.18 23.31
N CYS A 156 58.65 14.39 23.85
CA CYS A 156 59.77 15.03 24.52
C CYS A 156 59.37 15.59 25.88
N ARG A 157 60.38 15.76 26.74
CA ARG A 157 60.23 16.32 28.07
C ARG A 157 61.14 17.54 28.20
N ILE A 158 60.59 18.64 28.70
CA ILE A 158 61.33 19.85 29.04
C ILE A 158 61.21 20.08 30.55
N THR A 159 62.37 20.18 31.20
CA THR A 159 62.49 20.48 32.63
C THR A 159 63.37 21.71 32.83
N SER A 160 63.25 22.37 33.98
CA SER A 160 64.08 23.53 34.33
C SER A 160 65.59 23.24 34.33
N SER A 161 66.00 21.97 34.47
CA SER A 161 67.40 21.53 34.44
C SER A 161 67.92 21.10 33.05
N SER A 162 67.04 20.97 32.05
CA SER A 162 67.41 20.47 30.71
C SER A 162 66.55 21.09 29.60
N VAL A 163 66.41 22.42 29.61
CA VAL A 163 65.60 23.13 28.61
C VAL A 163 66.21 23.03 27.21
N THR A 164 67.51 23.26 27.05
CA THR A 164 68.19 23.20 25.74
C THR A 164 68.25 21.78 25.18
N GLY A 165 68.48 20.77 26.02
CA GLY A 165 68.41 19.35 25.60
C GLY A 165 67.01 18.93 25.13
N GLY A 166 65.96 19.39 25.81
CA GLY A 166 64.58 19.14 25.41
C GLY A 166 64.20 19.87 24.11
N LEU A 167 64.64 21.12 23.92
CA LEU A 167 64.44 21.87 22.68
C LEU A 167 65.18 21.26 21.48
N HIS A 168 66.42 20.79 21.67
CA HIS A 168 67.15 20.05 20.64
C HIS A 168 66.42 18.76 20.26
N SER A 169 65.93 18.00 21.24
CA SER A 169 65.14 16.78 20.99
C SER A 169 63.84 17.08 20.21
N LEU A 170 63.18 18.19 20.54
CA LEU A 170 62.00 18.66 19.81
C LEU A 170 62.33 18.99 18.34
N LEU A 171 63.43 19.72 18.09
CA LEU A 171 63.88 20.05 16.72
C LEU A 171 64.20 18.79 15.92
N GLU A 172 64.92 17.84 16.50
CA GLU A 172 65.26 16.58 15.85
C GLU A 172 64.00 15.82 15.43
N MET A 173 63.00 15.70 16.31
CA MET A 173 61.73 15.05 15.99
C MET A 173 60.95 15.74 14.88
N VAL A 174 60.92 17.08 14.88
CA VAL A 174 60.22 17.85 13.84
C VAL A 174 60.96 17.74 12.51
N ASN A 175 62.29 17.84 12.49
CA ASN A 175 63.09 17.67 11.29
C ASN A 175 62.95 16.26 10.69
N CYS A 176 62.94 15.22 11.52
CA CYS A 176 62.64 13.85 11.09
C CYS A 176 61.24 13.76 10.46
N THR A 177 60.21 14.29 11.13
CA THR A 177 58.82 14.30 10.63
C THR A 177 58.71 14.99 9.25
N LEU A 178 59.40 16.11 9.07
CA LEU A 178 59.40 16.87 7.82
C LEU A 178 60.13 16.13 6.69
N SER A 179 61.20 15.40 7.02
CA SER A 179 61.96 14.61 6.04
C SER A 179 61.18 13.38 5.54
N GLU A 180 60.40 12.74 6.41
CA GLU A 180 59.63 11.54 6.11
C GLU A 180 58.33 11.84 5.34
N SER A 181 57.68 12.97 5.65
CA SER A 181 56.39 13.32 5.06
C SER A 181 56.50 13.89 3.64
N GLY A 182 57.69 14.31 3.19
CA GLY A 182 57.94 14.85 1.85
C GLY A 182 57.26 16.19 1.53
N VAL A 183 56.45 16.68 2.46
CA VAL A 183 55.73 17.97 2.44
C VAL A 183 56.25 18.74 3.65
N GLY A 184 56.59 20.03 3.49
CA GLY A 184 57.22 20.87 4.51
C GLY A 184 56.37 21.19 5.75
N GLY A 185 55.43 20.32 6.12
CA GLY A 185 54.54 20.44 7.27
C GLY A 185 53.08 20.09 6.94
N TYR A 186 52.21 20.34 7.90
CA TYR A 186 50.77 20.28 7.72
C TYR A 186 50.28 21.52 6.96
N THR A 187 49.67 21.30 5.79
CA THR A 187 49.34 22.37 4.82
C THR A 187 47.86 22.75 4.81
N GLU A 188 47.53 23.92 4.26
CA GLU A 188 46.14 24.33 4.04
C GLU A 188 45.38 23.37 3.11
N ALA A 189 46.07 22.74 2.15
CA ALA A 189 45.47 21.73 1.28
C ALA A 189 45.05 20.47 2.06
N MET A 190 45.85 20.04 3.04
CA MET A 190 45.51 18.93 3.94
C MET A 190 44.30 19.26 4.80
N LEU A 191 44.21 20.50 5.31
CA LEU A 191 43.03 20.98 6.05
C LEU A 191 41.77 21.03 5.17
N ALA A 192 41.87 21.53 3.95
CA ALA A 192 40.75 21.58 3.02
C ALA A 192 40.23 20.18 2.67
N GLU A 193 41.15 19.22 2.45
CA GLU A 193 40.82 17.82 2.20
C GLU A 193 40.18 17.14 3.43
N ALA A 194 40.69 17.40 4.64
CA ALA A 194 40.10 16.91 5.87
C ALA A 194 38.65 17.40 6.07
N LYS A 195 38.40 18.69 5.84
CA LYS A 195 37.05 19.28 5.88
C LYS A 195 36.12 18.64 4.87
N ARG A 196 36.59 18.41 3.63
CA ARG A 196 35.81 17.74 2.58
C ARG A 196 35.39 16.33 3.03
N ARG A 197 36.33 15.53 3.53
CA ARG A 197 36.04 14.18 4.04
C ARG A 197 35.03 14.18 5.20
N CYS A 198 35.18 15.10 6.15
CA CYS A 198 34.25 15.23 7.28
C CYS A 198 32.81 15.52 6.81
N THR A 199 32.64 16.38 5.80
CA THR A 199 31.30 16.64 5.22
C THR A 199 30.73 15.43 4.47
N GLU A 200 31.58 14.69 3.75
CA GLU A 200 31.19 13.48 3.02
C GLU A 200 30.77 12.36 3.97
N ASP A 201 31.51 12.14 5.06
CA ASP A 201 31.19 11.16 6.10
C ASP A 201 29.86 11.50 6.79
N SER A 202 29.63 12.78 7.09
CA SER A 202 28.36 13.26 7.66
C SER A 202 27.18 13.02 6.71
N ALA A 203 27.35 13.33 5.42
CA ALA A 203 26.35 13.08 4.40
C ALA A 203 26.08 11.58 4.21
N MET A 204 27.14 10.75 4.18
CA MET A 204 27.03 9.30 4.06
C MET A 204 26.32 8.68 5.27
N LYS A 205 26.59 9.17 6.48
CA LYS A 205 25.89 8.72 7.69
C LYS A 205 24.40 9.01 7.62
N LEU A 206 24.01 10.21 7.18
CA LEU A 206 22.61 10.58 7.00
C LEU A 206 21.93 9.72 5.92
N LEU A 207 22.62 9.46 4.80
CA LEU A 207 22.12 8.59 3.74
C LEU A 207 21.90 7.15 4.24
N LYS A 208 22.86 6.58 4.99
CA LYS A 208 22.70 5.25 5.60
C LYS A 208 21.49 5.18 6.53
N GLN A 209 21.31 6.19 7.39
CA GLN A 209 20.14 6.26 8.27
C GLN A 209 18.83 6.32 7.48
N LYS A 210 18.80 7.05 6.36
CA LYS A 210 17.61 7.13 5.49
C LYS A 210 17.32 5.84 4.73
N VAL A 211 18.35 5.10 4.32
CA VAL A 211 18.19 3.77 3.72
C VAL A 211 17.62 2.79 4.74
N GLU A 212 18.15 2.76 5.96
CA GLU A 212 17.64 1.89 7.03
C GLU A 212 16.19 2.22 7.41
N GLU A 213 15.84 3.51 7.48
CA GLU A 213 14.45 3.95 7.71
C GLU A 213 13.51 3.47 6.59
N ALA A 214 13.97 3.48 5.33
CA ALA A 214 13.19 3.02 4.20
C ALA A 214 13.02 1.49 4.18
N GLU A 215 14.07 0.74 4.49
CA GLU A 215 14.05 -0.73 4.59
C GLU A 215 13.09 -1.19 5.71
N ASN A 216 13.12 -0.53 6.87
CA ASN A 216 12.19 -0.81 7.97
C ASN A 216 10.73 -0.58 7.57
N LYS A 217 10.44 0.55 6.89
CA LYS A 217 9.08 0.82 6.38
C LYS A 217 8.63 -0.18 5.32
N GLU A 218 9.53 -0.63 4.45
CA GLU A 218 9.23 -1.67 3.47
C GLU A 218 8.88 -2.99 4.15
N GLN A 219 9.62 -3.36 5.21
CA GLN A 219 9.34 -4.58 5.97
C GLN A 219 7.99 -4.50 6.70
N GLU A 220 7.68 -3.37 7.36
CA GLU A 220 6.38 -3.14 7.99
C GLU A 220 5.22 -3.26 6.98
N PHE A 221 5.41 -2.72 5.77
CA PHE A 221 4.41 -2.83 4.71
C PHE A 221 4.23 -4.28 4.25
N LYS A 222 5.31 -5.04 4.07
CA LYS A 222 5.26 -6.48 3.72
C LYS A 222 4.51 -7.28 4.79
N ASP A 223 4.81 -7.04 6.06
CA ASP A 223 4.16 -7.74 7.18
C ASP A 223 2.66 -7.41 7.25
N PHE A 224 2.29 -6.15 7.00
CA PHE A 224 0.89 -5.75 6.91
C PHE A 224 0.14 -6.47 5.78
N VAL A 225 0.74 -6.54 4.57
CA VAL A 225 0.15 -7.26 3.43
C VAL A 225 0.00 -8.74 3.76
N GLN A 226 1.03 -9.39 4.32
CA GLN A 226 0.99 -10.79 4.71
C GLN A 226 -0.10 -11.06 5.78
N MET A 227 -0.24 -10.17 6.75
CA MET A 227 -1.31 -10.26 7.76
C MET A 227 -2.70 -10.19 7.12
N GLN A 228 -2.90 -9.32 6.13
CA GLN A 228 -4.17 -9.22 5.41
C GLN A 228 -4.48 -10.49 4.61
N GLU A 229 -3.49 -11.06 3.93
CA GLU A 229 -3.64 -12.33 3.22
C GLU A 229 -3.98 -13.49 4.16
N ASN A 230 -3.28 -13.59 5.30
CA ASN A 230 -3.52 -14.60 6.33
C ASN A 230 -4.92 -14.47 6.95
N ARG A 231 -5.41 -13.24 7.12
CA ARG A 231 -6.79 -12.99 7.59
C ARG A 231 -7.80 -13.51 6.57
N ARG A 232 -7.61 -13.21 5.29
CA ARG A 232 -8.50 -13.67 4.21
C ARG A 232 -8.49 -15.19 4.05
N THR A 233 -7.34 -15.84 4.19
CA THR A 233 -7.26 -17.32 4.12
C THR A 233 -7.98 -17.95 5.29
N LYS A 234 -7.80 -17.42 6.51
CA LYS A 234 -8.52 -17.90 7.70
C LYS A 234 -10.04 -17.75 7.57
N GLU A 235 -10.52 -16.59 7.13
CA GLU A 235 -11.95 -16.36 6.87
C GLU A 235 -12.50 -17.35 5.83
N MET A 236 -11.73 -17.64 4.77
CA MET A 236 -12.12 -18.62 3.75
C MET A 236 -12.17 -20.05 4.32
N GLU A 237 -11.23 -20.45 5.16
CA GLU A 237 -11.23 -21.77 5.81
C GLU A 237 -12.40 -21.92 6.79
N GLU A 238 -12.69 -20.89 7.59
CA GLU A 238 -13.84 -20.87 8.49
C GLU A 238 -15.16 -20.98 7.71
N LEU A 239 -15.30 -20.27 6.60
CA LEU A 239 -16.46 -20.35 5.73
C LEU A 239 -16.61 -21.75 5.11
N LYS A 240 -15.50 -22.35 4.63
CA LYS A 240 -15.49 -23.73 4.12
C LYS A 240 -15.91 -24.73 5.21
N ALA A 241 -15.42 -24.57 6.44
CA ALA A 241 -15.78 -25.42 7.57
C ALA A 241 -17.26 -25.27 7.94
N LYS A 242 -17.81 -24.05 7.91
CA LYS A 242 -19.24 -23.80 8.13
C LYS A 242 -20.11 -24.50 7.09
N HIS A 243 -19.80 -24.35 5.80
CA HIS A 243 -20.52 -25.05 4.73
C HIS A 243 -20.39 -26.57 4.80
N ALA A 244 -19.25 -27.10 5.28
CA ALA A 244 -19.11 -28.54 5.50
C ALA A 244 -20.00 -29.05 6.66
N ARG A 245 -20.17 -28.26 7.73
CA ARG A 245 -21.08 -28.58 8.84
C ARG A 245 -22.55 -28.52 8.40
N GLU A 246 -22.94 -27.51 7.62
CA GLU A 246 -24.29 -27.39 7.05
C GLU A 246 -24.63 -28.59 6.16
N ARG A 247 -23.74 -28.96 5.22
CA ARG A 247 -23.92 -30.15 4.38
C ARG A 247 -24.10 -31.44 5.18
N LYS A 248 -23.37 -31.60 6.29
CA LYS A 248 -23.55 -32.77 7.18
C LYS A 248 -24.91 -32.76 7.88
N LYS A 249 -25.42 -31.60 8.31
CA LYS A 249 -26.75 -31.47 8.90
C LYS A 249 -27.85 -31.78 7.88
N GLU A 250 -27.78 -31.19 6.69
CA GLU A 250 -28.74 -31.44 5.61
C GLU A 250 -28.77 -32.93 5.21
N ALA A 251 -27.60 -33.58 5.12
CA ALA A 251 -27.53 -35.01 4.84
C ALA A 251 -28.19 -35.87 5.93
N ALA A 252 -28.00 -35.50 7.21
CA ALA A 252 -28.63 -36.20 8.33
C ALA A 252 -30.16 -36.00 8.35
N GLU A 253 -30.65 -34.79 8.05
CA GLU A 253 -32.08 -34.52 7.93
C GLU A 253 -32.70 -35.27 6.75
N ARG A 254 -32.07 -35.24 5.57
CA ARG A 254 -32.51 -36.03 4.41
C ARG A 254 -32.64 -37.51 4.75
N LYS A 255 -31.66 -38.09 5.45
CA LYS A 255 -31.73 -39.47 5.90
C LYS A 255 -32.94 -39.74 6.81
N LYS A 256 -33.23 -38.85 7.77
CA LYS A 256 -34.44 -38.96 8.60
C LYS A 256 -35.74 -38.84 7.81
N TYR A 257 -35.79 -37.95 6.80
CA TYR A 257 -36.95 -37.83 5.92
C TYR A 257 -37.12 -39.06 5.03
N GLU A 258 -36.03 -39.63 4.54
CA GLU A 258 -36.01 -40.88 3.77
C GLU A 258 -36.58 -42.05 4.60
N GLU A 259 -36.10 -42.24 5.83
CA GLU A 259 -36.59 -43.27 6.74
C GLU A 259 -38.09 -43.10 7.05
N LYS A 260 -38.55 -41.86 7.27
CA LYS A 260 -39.99 -41.56 7.45
C LYS A 260 -40.80 -41.83 6.17
N ARG A 261 -40.25 -41.49 5.01
CA ARG A 261 -40.88 -41.70 3.71
C ARG A 261 -41.05 -43.19 3.43
N GLU A 262 -40.01 -43.99 3.67
CA GLU A 262 -40.06 -45.45 3.54
C GLU A 262 -41.13 -46.05 4.47
N GLY A 263 -41.15 -45.64 5.75
CA GLY A 263 -42.20 -46.09 6.69
C GLY A 263 -43.62 -45.68 6.29
N LEU A 264 -43.80 -44.45 5.77
CA LEU A 264 -45.09 -43.97 5.26
C LEU A 264 -45.49 -44.70 3.97
N GLN A 265 -44.53 -45.00 3.10
CA GLN A 265 -44.75 -45.72 1.85
C GLN A 265 -45.14 -47.17 2.12
N GLU A 266 -44.54 -47.82 3.12
CA GLU A 266 -44.94 -49.14 3.60
C GLU A 266 -46.37 -49.13 4.18
N ALA A 267 -46.73 -48.10 4.96
CA ALA A 267 -48.09 -47.90 5.46
C ALA A 267 -49.11 -47.62 4.34
N VAL A 268 -48.74 -46.83 3.32
CA VAL A 268 -49.59 -46.55 2.15
C VAL A 268 -49.74 -47.79 1.28
N ILE A 269 -48.71 -48.63 1.10
CA ILE A 269 -48.84 -49.90 0.37
C ILE A 269 -49.80 -50.84 1.11
N SER A 270 -49.70 -50.92 2.44
CA SER A 270 -50.66 -51.64 3.29
C SER A 270 -52.08 -51.09 3.16
N HIS A 271 -52.24 -49.76 3.16
CA HIS A 271 -53.54 -49.10 3.01
C HIS A 271 -54.12 -49.21 1.58
N LYS A 272 -53.26 -49.20 0.56
CA LYS A 272 -53.60 -49.35 -0.86
C LYS A 272 -53.97 -50.79 -1.22
N ALA A 273 -53.39 -51.77 -0.54
CA ALA A 273 -53.85 -53.15 -0.59
C ALA A 273 -55.27 -53.30 0.01
N SER A 274 -55.59 -52.53 1.06
CA SER A 274 -56.95 -52.44 1.63
C SER A 274 -57.94 -51.63 0.78
N LEU A 275 -57.48 -50.68 -0.05
CA LEU A 275 -58.30 -49.77 -0.86
C LEU A 275 -58.46 -50.20 -2.32
N GLN A 276 -58.10 -51.42 -2.70
CA GLN A 276 -58.33 -51.98 -4.04
C GLN A 276 -59.81 -52.33 -4.33
N LEU A 277 -60.73 -51.45 -3.92
CA LEU A 277 -62.05 -51.29 -4.51
C LEU A 277 -62.32 -49.78 -4.61
N GLN A 278 -62.49 -49.30 -5.85
CA GLN A 278 -63.00 -47.96 -6.27
C GLN A 278 -61.98 -46.91 -6.77
N MET A 279 -61.89 -46.90 -8.11
CA MET A 279 -61.94 -45.77 -9.07
C MET A 279 -60.92 -44.59 -9.05
N THR A 280 -60.20 -44.55 -10.19
CA THR A 280 -59.97 -43.45 -11.17
C THR A 280 -59.08 -42.22 -10.89
N THR A 281 -58.21 -41.99 -11.88
CA THR A 281 -57.20 -40.93 -12.12
C THR A 281 -57.76 -39.52 -12.39
N PRO A 282 -56.92 -38.48 -12.22
CA PRO A 282 -56.87 -37.34 -13.16
C PRO A 282 -55.40 -36.97 -13.51
N SER A 283 -55.01 -36.20 -14.52
CA SER A 283 -55.56 -35.63 -15.77
C SER A 283 -54.40 -34.78 -16.34
N ASP A 284 -54.15 -34.82 -17.65
CA ASP A 284 -52.88 -34.55 -18.35
C ASP A 284 -52.58 -33.05 -18.72
N ASP A 285 -53.20 -32.05 -18.08
CA ASP A 285 -53.30 -30.68 -18.65
C ASP A 285 -52.32 -29.61 -18.09
N GLU A 286 -51.42 -29.94 -17.14
CA GLU A 286 -50.44 -28.96 -16.60
C GLU A 286 -49.11 -28.88 -17.39
N THR A 287 -48.92 -29.70 -18.42
CA THR A 287 -47.61 -29.94 -19.07
C THR A 287 -47.13 -28.85 -20.04
N LYS A 288 -47.85 -27.73 -20.23
CA LYS A 288 -47.50 -26.71 -21.26
C LYS A 288 -47.19 -25.31 -20.75
N ALA A 289 -47.15 -25.01 -19.46
CA ALA A 289 -46.80 -23.65 -19.02
C ALA A 289 -45.28 -23.35 -19.19
N ALA A 290 -44.92 -22.10 -19.52
CA ALA A 290 -43.54 -21.59 -19.41
C ALA A 290 -43.53 -20.38 -18.46
N SER A 291 -42.51 -20.28 -17.63
CA SER A 291 -42.30 -19.16 -16.71
C SER A 291 -41.03 -18.40 -17.06
N VAL A 292 -41.12 -17.08 -17.03
CA VAL A 292 -40.06 -16.16 -17.44
C VAL A 292 -39.89 -15.10 -16.38
N ILE A 293 -38.67 -14.93 -15.88
CA ILE A 293 -38.33 -13.88 -14.92
C ILE A 293 -37.56 -12.78 -15.64
N LEU A 294 -38.04 -11.53 -15.54
CA LEU A 294 -37.36 -10.36 -16.09
C LEU A 294 -36.41 -9.80 -15.04
N LEU A 295 -35.14 -9.60 -15.40
CA LEU A 295 -34.06 -9.11 -14.54
C LEU A 295 -33.35 -7.93 -15.21
N GLY A 296 -32.81 -7.00 -14.42
CA GLY A 296 -32.12 -5.81 -14.93
C GLY A 296 -32.14 -4.68 -13.91
N LEU A 297 -31.27 -3.69 -14.09
CA LEU A 297 -31.18 -2.52 -13.20
C LEU A 297 -32.47 -1.69 -13.20
N SER A 298 -32.64 -0.82 -12.20
CA SER A 298 -33.72 0.17 -12.20
C SER A 298 -33.68 1.02 -13.48
N GLY A 299 -34.86 1.29 -14.05
CA GLY A 299 -34.98 2.06 -15.28
C GLY A 299 -34.66 1.31 -16.58
N SER A 300 -34.18 0.07 -16.56
CA SER A 300 -33.87 -0.73 -17.78
C SER A 300 -35.07 -1.01 -18.70
N GLY A 301 -36.31 -0.78 -18.24
CA GLY A 301 -37.52 -0.96 -19.03
C GLY A 301 -38.21 -2.32 -18.85
N LYS A 302 -37.91 -3.07 -17.78
CA LYS A 302 -38.54 -4.38 -17.46
C LYS A 302 -40.07 -4.34 -17.53
N SER A 303 -40.69 -3.45 -16.76
CA SER A 303 -42.16 -3.32 -16.70
C SER A 303 -42.77 -2.88 -18.02
N SER A 304 -42.10 -1.96 -18.74
CA SER A 304 -42.52 -1.52 -20.08
C SER A 304 -42.47 -2.65 -21.10
N ALA A 305 -41.40 -3.45 -21.10
CA ALA A 305 -41.24 -4.63 -21.94
C ALA A 305 -42.34 -5.66 -21.63
N LEU A 306 -42.60 -5.90 -20.34
CA LEU A 306 -43.63 -6.83 -19.91
C LEU A 306 -45.02 -6.38 -20.36
N ASN A 307 -45.37 -5.10 -20.18
CA ASN A 307 -46.65 -4.56 -20.62
C ASN A 307 -46.81 -4.65 -22.15
N LEU A 308 -45.73 -4.39 -22.90
CA LEU A 308 -45.73 -4.57 -24.36
C LEU A 308 -45.96 -6.03 -24.74
N ILE A 309 -45.25 -6.98 -24.12
CA ILE A 309 -45.44 -8.42 -24.35
C ILE A 309 -46.89 -8.81 -24.06
N LEU A 310 -47.46 -8.40 -22.94
CA LEU A 310 -48.85 -8.71 -22.58
C LEU A 310 -49.84 -8.20 -23.64
N SER A 311 -49.68 -6.94 -24.06
CA SER A 311 -50.59 -6.31 -25.04
C SER A 311 -50.54 -6.98 -26.42
N ARG A 312 -49.40 -7.56 -26.81
CA ARG A 312 -49.19 -8.12 -28.15
C ARG A 312 -49.30 -9.65 -28.21
N ALA A 313 -49.04 -10.35 -27.11
CA ALA A 313 -49.06 -11.81 -27.06
C ALA A 313 -50.47 -12.39 -26.88
N GLY A 314 -51.37 -11.67 -26.18
CA GLY A 314 -52.66 -12.22 -25.76
C GLY A 314 -53.78 -12.24 -26.80
N ASN A 315 -53.57 -11.73 -28.02
CA ASN A 315 -54.61 -11.51 -29.05
C ASN A 315 -55.90 -10.79 -28.56
N GLN A 316 -55.96 -10.32 -27.32
CA GLN A 316 -57.07 -9.58 -26.73
C GLN A 316 -56.79 -8.08 -26.88
N TYR A 317 -57.56 -7.45 -27.76
CA TYR A 317 -57.72 -6.01 -27.77
C TYR A 317 -58.49 -5.60 -26.51
N SER A 318 -57.81 -5.39 -25.40
CA SER A 318 -58.43 -4.70 -24.27
C SER A 318 -58.45 -3.20 -24.60
N LEU A 319 -59.63 -2.73 -25.03
CA LEU A 319 -59.93 -1.34 -25.41
C LEU A 319 -60.11 -0.40 -24.20
N ASN A 320 -59.80 -0.84 -22.98
CA ASN A 320 -60.02 -0.06 -21.78
C ASN A 320 -58.71 0.45 -21.19
N GLY A 321 -58.46 1.75 -21.42
CA GLY A 321 -57.66 2.62 -20.56
C GLY A 321 -56.15 2.36 -20.53
N SER A 322 -55.40 2.90 -21.50
CA SER A 322 -54.01 3.26 -21.22
C SER A 322 -54.00 4.49 -20.31
N THR A 323 -54.18 4.29 -19.01
CA THR A 323 -53.68 5.27 -18.06
C THR A 323 -52.16 5.24 -18.15
N HIS A 324 -51.57 6.32 -18.67
CA HIS A 324 -50.18 6.67 -18.43
C HIS A 324 -50.02 6.86 -16.93
N GLU A 325 -49.91 5.77 -16.17
CA GLU A 325 -49.43 5.88 -14.80
C GLU A 325 -47.93 6.19 -14.86
N PRO A 326 -47.45 7.15 -14.06
CA PRO A 326 -46.03 7.44 -13.95
C PRO A 326 -45.28 6.15 -13.63
N THR A 327 -44.12 5.95 -14.26
CA THR A 327 -43.28 4.77 -14.04
C THR A 327 -42.68 4.83 -12.64
N HIS A 328 -43.46 4.42 -11.64
CA HIS A 328 -42.97 4.23 -10.30
C HIS A 328 -41.98 3.06 -10.29
N PRO A 329 -40.93 3.11 -9.46
CA PRO A 329 -40.02 1.98 -9.29
C PRO A 329 -40.83 0.74 -8.89
N THR A 330 -40.60 -0.39 -9.56
CA THR A 330 -41.19 -1.67 -9.16
C THR A 330 -40.67 -2.04 -7.77
N LEU A 331 -41.52 -2.00 -6.74
CA LEU A 331 -41.13 -2.23 -5.34
C LEU A 331 -41.29 -3.69 -4.90
N SER A 332 -42.04 -4.51 -5.64
CA SER A 332 -42.28 -5.93 -5.33
C SER A 332 -42.35 -6.78 -6.59
N CYS A 333 -42.19 -8.10 -6.46
CA CYS A 333 -42.30 -9.00 -7.62
C CYS A 333 -43.77 -9.16 -8.06
N GLU A 334 -44.01 -9.06 -9.36
CA GLU A 334 -45.36 -9.15 -9.93
C GLU A 334 -45.48 -10.27 -10.95
N LYS A 335 -46.45 -11.16 -10.73
CA LYS A 335 -46.80 -12.24 -11.66
C LYS A 335 -47.91 -11.77 -12.59
N LYS A 336 -47.68 -11.84 -13.90
CA LYS A 336 -48.70 -11.67 -14.94
C LYS A 336 -48.73 -12.91 -15.83
N VAL A 337 -49.91 -13.28 -16.31
CA VAL A 337 -50.12 -14.49 -17.11
C VAL A 337 -50.72 -14.09 -18.45
N VAL A 338 -50.19 -14.63 -19.54
CA VAL A 338 -50.70 -14.43 -20.90
C VAL A 338 -50.72 -15.75 -21.65
N PHE A 339 -51.71 -15.93 -22.51
CA PHE A 339 -51.77 -17.07 -23.42
C PHE A 339 -51.23 -16.65 -24.78
N ALA A 340 -50.18 -17.32 -25.25
CA ALA A 340 -49.51 -17.01 -26.51
C ALA A 340 -49.24 -18.31 -27.28
N ALA A 341 -49.71 -18.40 -28.53
CA ALA A 341 -49.51 -19.55 -29.42
C ALA A 341 -49.79 -20.91 -28.72
N ASP A 342 -50.99 -21.05 -28.15
CA ASP A 342 -51.48 -22.24 -27.43
C ASP A 342 -50.65 -22.65 -26.20
N ARG A 343 -49.86 -21.72 -25.67
CA ARG A 343 -49.04 -21.90 -24.48
C ARG A 343 -49.36 -20.86 -23.41
N ARG A 344 -49.48 -21.31 -22.16
CA ARG A 344 -49.58 -20.43 -21.00
C ARG A 344 -48.19 -19.88 -20.64
N LEU A 345 -48.01 -18.57 -20.71
CA LEU A 345 -46.77 -17.89 -20.34
C LEU A 345 -46.97 -17.11 -19.04
N ILE A 346 -46.12 -17.41 -18.05
CA ILE A 346 -46.05 -16.71 -16.77
C ILE A 346 -44.88 -15.74 -16.85
N LEU A 347 -45.15 -14.45 -16.74
CA LEU A 347 -44.15 -13.39 -16.72
C LEU A 347 -44.04 -12.84 -15.29
N VAL A 348 -42.82 -12.83 -14.76
CA VAL A 348 -42.54 -12.28 -13.42
C VAL A 348 -41.72 -11.01 -13.60
N ASP A 349 -42.35 -9.86 -13.34
CA ASP A 349 -41.63 -8.60 -13.18
C ASP A 349 -40.90 -8.60 -11.85
N THR A 350 -39.68 -8.06 -11.84
CA THR A 350 -38.88 -7.98 -10.62
C THR A 350 -38.43 -6.55 -10.36
N PRO A 351 -38.35 -6.13 -9.09
CA PRO A 351 -37.51 -5.02 -8.70
C PRO A 351 -36.04 -5.30 -9.01
N GLU A 352 -35.18 -4.34 -8.71
CA GLU A 352 -33.75 -4.60 -8.68
C GLU A 352 -33.42 -5.57 -7.53
N LEU A 353 -32.90 -6.75 -7.88
CA LEU A 353 -32.66 -7.84 -6.91
C LEU A 353 -31.32 -7.70 -6.18
N TRP A 354 -30.41 -6.88 -6.69
CA TRP A 354 -29.08 -6.66 -6.13
C TRP A 354 -28.84 -5.16 -5.95
N ASP A 355 -28.13 -4.77 -4.91
CA ASP A 355 -27.63 -3.40 -4.79
C ASP A 355 -26.37 -3.17 -5.66
N GLU A 356 -25.82 -1.95 -5.62
CA GLU A 356 -24.64 -1.57 -6.40
C GLU A 356 -23.41 -2.43 -6.08
N ASP A 357 -23.32 -2.95 -4.85
CA ASP A 357 -22.25 -3.84 -4.37
C ASP A 357 -22.48 -5.32 -4.75
N GLY A 358 -23.61 -5.65 -5.38
CA GLY A 358 -23.98 -7.01 -5.75
C GLY A 358 -24.45 -7.86 -4.58
N VAL A 359 -24.88 -7.24 -3.47
CA VAL A 359 -25.58 -7.92 -2.37
C VAL A 359 -27.04 -8.11 -2.78
N GLU A 360 -27.51 -9.34 -2.70
CA GLU A 360 -28.87 -9.67 -3.12
C GLU A 360 -29.89 -9.37 -2.02
N ASN A 361 -31.07 -8.94 -2.44
CA ASN A 361 -32.26 -8.93 -1.60
C ASN A 361 -32.88 -10.34 -1.59
N LEU A 362 -32.51 -11.13 -0.57
CA LEU A 362 -32.94 -12.53 -0.44
C LEU A 362 -34.47 -12.71 -0.47
N ALA A 363 -35.23 -11.76 0.07
CA ALA A 363 -36.69 -11.82 0.06
C ALA A 363 -37.24 -11.69 -1.36
N LEU A 364 -36.74 -10.72 -2.14
CA LEU A 364 -37.16 -10.53 -3.53
C LEU A 364 -36.72 -11.69 -4.44
N VAL A 365 -35.53 -12.25 -4.22
CA VAL A 365 -35.08 -13.46 -4.91
C VAL A 365 -36.02 -14.64 -4.60
N LYS A 366 -36.43 -14.81 -3.34
CA LYS A 366 -37.38 -15.86 -2.97
C LYS A 366 -38.76 -15.61 -3.58
N ASP A 367 -39.20 -14.35 -3.64
CA ASP A 367 -40.50 -13.96 -4.19
C ASP A 367 -40.57 -14.21 -5.70
N CYS A 368 -39.55 -13.84 -6.47
CA CYS A 368 -39.54 -14.06 -7.91
C CYS A 368 -39.55 -15.55 -8.27
N LEU A 369 -38.79 -16.37 -7.53
CA LEU A 369 -38.78 -17.82 -7.69
C LEU A 369 -40.12 -18.46 -7.28
N ALA A 370 -40.70 -18.03 -6.17
CA ALA A 370 -42.00 -18.51 -5.71
C ALA A 370 -43.12 -18.19 -6.72
N LEU A 371 -43.10 -17.00 -7.34
CA LEU A 371 -44.06 -16.63 -8.37
C LEU A 371 -43.87 -17.40 -9.71
N ALA A 372 -42.67 -17.94 -9.94
CA ALA A 372 -42.30 -18.69 -11.14
C ALA A 372 -42.44 -20.23 -11.00
N LEU A 373 -43.05 -20.73 -9.93
CA LEU A 373 -43.26 -22.17 -9.71
C LEU A 373 -43.90 -22.87 -10.94
N PRO A 374 -43.46 -24.11 -11.29
CA PRO A 374 -42.54 -25.00 -10.56
C PRO A 374 -41.06 -24.60 -10.60
N GLY A 375 -40.71 -23.56 -11.36
CA GLY A 375 -39.37 -22.97 -11.46
C GLY A 375 -39.27 -22.15 -12.76
N PRO A 376 -38.37 -21.16 -12.85
CA PRO A 376 -38.21 -20.36 -14.06
C PRO A 376 -37.75 -21.20 -15.24
N HIS A 377 -38.31 -21.00 -16.43
CA HIS A 377 -37.79 -21.65 -17.65
C HIS A 377 -36.75 -20.78 -18.34
N VAL A 378 -36.97 -19.46 -18.31
CA VAL A 378 -36.11 -18.47 -18.96
C VAL A 378 -35.89 -17.27 -18.04
N PHE A 379 -34.68 -16.74 -18.05
CA PHE A 379 -34.34 -15.44 -17.47
C PHE A 379 -34.15 -14.44 -18.61
N LEU A 380 -34.89 -13.33 -18.58
CA LEU A 380 -34.71 -12.22 -19.52
C LEU A 380 -33.86 -11.14 -18.86
N LEU A 381 -32.62 -10.97 -19.31
CA LEU A 381 -31.76 -9.88 -18.87
C LEU A 381 -32.04 -8.64 -19.72
N VAL A 382 -32.73 -7.67 -19.14
CA VAL A 382 -33.21 -6.46 -19.82
C VAL A 382 -32.16 -5.36 -19.77
N LEU A 383 -31.74 -4.89 -20.94
CA LEU A 383 -30.74 -3.84 -21.15
C LEU A 383 -31.30 -2.76 -22.08
N GLN A 384 -30.82 -1.52 -21.95
CA GLN A 384 -31.20 -0.45 -22.88
C GLN A 384 -30.23 -0.36 -24.06
N VAL A 385 -30.75 -0.10 -25.26
CA VAL A 385 -29.90 0.23 -26.41
C VAL A 385 -29.18 1.56 -26.14
N GLY A 386 -27.88 1.62 -26.46
CA GLY A 386 -27.05 2.81 -26.26
C GLY A 386 -26.56 3.01 -24.82
N ARG A 387 -27.03 2.20 -23.86
CA ARG A 387 -26.61 2.25 -22.46
C ARG A 387 -26.18 0.87 -22.00
N PHE A 388 -24.86 0.68 -21.88
CA PHE A 388 -24.27 -0.49 -21.25
C PHE A 388 -23.26 -0.06 -20.18
N THR A 389 -23.70 -0.15 -18.94
CA THR A 389 -22.99 0.31 -17.74
C THR A 389 -22.17 -0.80 -17.09
N GLN A 390 -21.25 -0.43 -16.20
CA GLN A 390 -20.52 -1.41 -15.39
C GLN A 390 -21.46 -2.26 -14.52
N GLY A 391 -22.55 -1.67 -14.00
CA GLY A 391 -23.58 -2.42 -13.27
C GLY A 391 -24.21 -3.52 -14.13
N GLU A 392 -24.60 -3.19 -15.37
CA GLU A 392 -25.14 -4.17 -16.33
C GLU A 392 -24.14 -5.25 -16.73
N ASN A 393 -22.84 -4.91 -16.84
CA ASN A 393 -21.78 -5.87 -17.09
C ASN A 393 -21.62 -6.88 -15.93
N ASN A 394 -21.84 -6.44 -14.69
CA ASN A 394 -21.74 -7.29 -13.50
C ASN A 394 -22.99 -8.18 -13.30
N MET A 395 -24.13 -7.84 -13.89
CA MET A 395 -25.42 -8.52 -13.68
C MET A 395 -25.38 -10.03 -13.91
N LEU A 396 -24.72 -10.51 -14.98
CA LEU A 396 -24.63 -11.95 -15.20
C LEU A 396 -23.83 -12.65 -14.10
N GLY A 397 -22.80 -11.99 -13.56
CA GLY A 397 -22.05 -12.49 -12.40
C GLY A 397 -22.94 -12.61 -11.16
N TYR A 398 -23.79 -11.60 -10.91
CA TYR A 398 -24.76 -11.63 -9.81
C TYR A 398 -25.79 -12.74 -9.98
N MET A 399 -26.34 -12.91 -11.19
CA MET A 399 -27.23 -14.02 -11.53
C MET A 399 -26.56 -15.38 -11.28
N GLN A 400 -25.31 -15.56 -11.72
CA GLN A 400 -24.57 -16.81 -11.54
C GLN A 400 -24.26 -17.11 -10.07
N LYS A 401 -24.01 -16.08 -9.26
CA LYS A 401 -23.81 -16.20 -7.81
C LYS A 401 -25.12 -16.60 -7.10
N THR A 402 -26.24 -16.01 -7.51
CA THR A 402 -27.55 -16.22 -6.86
C THR A 402 -28.23 -17.52 -7.29
N PHE A 403 -28.23 -17.85 -8.58
CA PHE A 403 -28.98 -18.97 -9.16
C PHE A 403 -28.08 -20.15 -9.55
N GLY A 404 -26.78 -19.93 -9.72
CA GLY A 404 -25.81 -20.93 -10.19
C GLY A 404 -25.33 -20.65 -11.62
N ARG A 405 -24.19 -21.23 -12.01
CA ARG A 405 -23.52 -20.94 -13.30
C ARG A 405 -24.38 -21.26 -14.52
N GLU A 406 -25.21 -22.29 -14.42
CA GLU A 406 -26.13 -22.76 -15.47
C GLU A 406 -27.21 -21.72 -15.83
N VAL A 407 -27.43 -20.68 -15.02
CA VAL A 407 -28.42 -19.62 -15.31
C VAL A 407 -28.16 -18.94 -16.66
N ALA A 408 -26.89 -18.82 -17.06
CA ALA A 408 -26.51 -18.24 -18.35
C ALA A 408 -27.09 -19.04 -19.52
N GLU A 409 -27.16 -20.38 -19.39
CA GLU A 409 -27.71 -21.29 -20.40
C GLU A 409 -29.25 -21.17 -20.50
N HIS A 410 -29.90 -20.65 -19.46
CA HIS A 410 -31.34 -20.35 -19.43
C HIS A 410 -31.65 -18.85 -19.65
N SER A 411 -30.66 -18.04 -20.03
CA SER A 411 -30.82 -16.59 -20.18
C SER A 411 -30.90 -16.13 -21.63
N ILE A 412 -31.75 -15.12 -21.88
CA ILE A 412 -31.83 -14.37 -23.15
C ILE A 412 -31.64 -12.89 -22.82
N ILE A 413 -30.86 -12.17 -23.62
CA ILE A 413 -30.68 -10.72 -23.45
C ILE A 413 -31.78 -9.98 -24.23
N LEU A 414 -32.47 -9.07 -23.55
CA LEU A 414 -33.55 -8.28 -24.12
C LEU A 414 -33.14 -6.81 -24.18
N PHE A 415 -32.92 -6.29 -25.39
CA PHE A 415 -32.60 -4.89 -25.62
C PHE A 415 -33.88 -4.07 -25.77
N ILE A 416 -33.98 -3.00 -24.99
CA ILE A 416 -35.08 -2.05 -25.02
C ILE A 416 -34.63 -0.80 -25.77
N ASN A 417 -35.35 -0.45 -26.84
CA ASN A 417 -35.19 0.80 -27.55
C ASN A 417 -36.29 1.77 -27.10
N SER A 418 -35.88 2.82 -26.38
CA SER A 418 -36.76 3.83 -25.79
C SER A 418 -36.55 5.24 -26.36
N GLU A 419 -35.69 5.43 -27.36
CA GLU A 419 -35.41 6.77 -27.89
C GLU A 419 -36.39 7.20 -28.99
N GLU A 420 -37.04 8.33 -28.77
CA GLU A 420 -37.97 8.98 -29.69
C GLU A 420 -37.26 9.83 -30.77
N ASN A 421 -35.97 10.17 -30.57
CA ASN A 421 -35.21 11.17 -31.33
C ASN A 421 -34.33 10.62 -32.47
N GLN A 422 -34.31 9.30 -32.71
CA GLN A 422 -33.55 8.74 -33.83
C GLN A 422 -34.39 8.70 -35.11
N SER A 423 -33.94 9.39 -36.15
CA SER A 423 -34.60 9.45 -37.46
C SER A 423 -34.72 8.09 -38.17
N LYS A 424 -34.02 7.06 -37.68
CA LYS A 424 -34.17 5.65 -38.07
C LYS A 424 -34.07 4.74 -36.84
N PRO A 425 -34.95 3.75 -36.68
CA PRO A 425 -34.79 2.74 -35.64
C PRO A 425 -33.52 1.91 -35.92
N GLN A 426 -32.51 1.99 -35.06
CA GLN A 426 -31.35 1.10 -35.13
C GLN A 426 -31.81 -0.35 -34.92
N ARG A 427 -31.41 -1.26 -35.82
CA ARG A 427 -31.67 -2.69 -35.64
C ARG A 427 -30.79 -3.21 -34.50
N VAL A 428 -31.36 -4.06 -33.67
CA VAL A 428 -30.63 -4.65 -32.53
C VAL A 428 -29.40 -5.45 -33.00
N ASP A 429 -29.48 -6.09 -34.17
CA ASP A 429 -28.35 -6.83 -34.76
C ASP A 429 -27.17 -5.90 -35.06
N ASP A 430 -27.43 -4.73 -35.64
CA ASP A 430 -26.40 -3.74 -35.96
C ASP A 430 -25.78 -3.18 -34.67
N TYR A 431 -26.61 -2.87 -33.66
CA TYR A 431 -26.15 -2.42 -32.35
C TYR A 431 -25.22 -3.44 -31.67
N VAL A 432 -25.56 -4.73 -31.72
CA VAL A 432 -24.74 -5.80 -31.14
C VAL A 432 -23.45 -6.02 -31.93
N ALA A 433 -23.50 -5.91 -33.27
CA ALA A 433 -22.32 -6.07 -34.12
C ALA A 433 -21.27 -4.96 -33.87
N GLU A 434 -21.74 -3.73 -33.62
CA GLU A 434 -20.89 -2.56 -33.34
C GLU A 434 -20.55 -2.40 -31.85
N ALA A 435 -21.11 -3.25 -30.98
CA ALA A 435 -20.93 -3.14 -29.54
C ALA A 435 -19.48 -3.39 -29.07
N HIS A 436 -19.13 -2.79 -27.93
CA HIS A 436 -17.88 -3.08 -27.24
C HIS A 436 -17.76 -4.56 -26.86
N THR A 437 -16.53 -5.08 -26.81
CA THR A 437 -16.22 -6.50 -26.58
C THR A 437 -16.83 -7.05 -25.29
N THR A 438 -16.96 -6.22 -24.25
CA THR A 438 -17.60 -6.59 -22.98
C THR A 438 -19.08 -6.96 -23.13
N LEU A 439 -19.84 -6.23 -23.96
CA LEU A 439 -21.24 -6.55 -24.24
C LEU A 439 -21.33 -7.79 -25.15
N GLN A 440 -20.44 -7.90 -26.14
CA GLN A 440 -20.36 -9.10 -27.00
C GLN A 440 -20.04 -10.36 -26.17
N ASP A 441 -19.18 -10.24 -25.16
CA ASP A 441 -18.84 -11.31 -24.23
C ASP A 441 -20.03 -11.72 -23.36
N LEU A 442 -20.81 -10.76 -22.87
CA LEU A 442 -22.06 -11.01 -22.14
C LEU A 442 -23.05 -11.80 -23.03
N ILE A 443 -23.24 -11.36 -24.26
CA ILE A 443 -24.12 -12.02 -25.24
C ILE A 443 -23.65 -13.44 -25.56
N ARG A 444 -22.35 -13.62 -25.76
CA ARG A 444 -21.74 -14.92 -26.02
C ARG A 444 -21.91 -15.88 -24.84
N LYS A 445 -21.74 -15.41 -23.61
CA LYS A 445 -21.99 -16.22 -22.39
C LYS A 445 -23.46 -16.66 -22.28
N CYS A 446 -24.39 -15.87 -22.78
CA CYS A 446 -25.81 -16.21 -22.89
C CYS A 446 -26.15 -16.97 -24.19
N GLY A 447 -25.19 -17.62 -24.84
CA GLY A 447 -25.41 -18.46 -26.03
C GLY A 447 -25.75 -17.67 -27.30
N SER A 448 -25.38 -16.40 -27.37
CA SER A 448 -25.72 -15.47 -28.47
C SER A 448 -27.22 -15.29 -28.70
N ARG A 449 -28.01 -15.42 -27.62
CA ARG A 449 -29.46 -15.23 -27.64
C ARG A 449 -29.81 -13.81 -27.21
N PHE A 450 -30.22 -12.99 -28.16
CA PHE A 450 -30.71 -11.64 -27.88
C PHE A 450 -31.90 -11.28 -28.77
N HIS A 451 -32.73 -10.36 -28.28
CA HIS A 451 -33.85 -9.78 -29.02
C HIS A 451 -33.99 -8.29 -28.70
N GLY A 452 -34.57 -7.51 -29.63
CA GLY A 452 -34.85 -6.09 -29.44
C GLY A 452 -36.35 -5.81 -29.38
N LEU A 453 -36.78 -4.99 -28.43
CA LEU A 453 -38.15 -4.44 -28.36
C LEU A 453 -38.12 -2.92 -28.44
N ASN A 454 -38.96 -2.35 -29.31
CA ASN A 454 -39.19 -0.91 -29.34
C ASN A 454 -40.44 -0.57 -28.51
N ILE A 455 -40.26 0.25 -27.46
CA ILE A 455 -41.31 0.63 -26.52
C ILE A 455 -41.84 2.06 -26.71
N THR A 456 -41.33 2.84 -27.69
CA THR A 456 -41.70 4.26 -27.88
C THR A 456 -43.11 4.45 -28.44
N ASN A 457 -43.63 3.47 -29.17
CA ASN A 457 -45.01 3.49 -29.63
C ASN A 457 -45.64 2.11 -29.52
N ASN A 458 -46.35 1.87 -28.41
CA ASN A 458 -47.13 0.66 -28.13
C ASN A 458 -48.27 0.42 -29.14
N ARG A 459 -48.46 1.28 -30.15
CA ARG A 459 -49.37 1.09 -31.30
C ARG A 459 -48.64 0.86 -32.64
N SER A 460 -47.31 0.84 -32.66
CA SER A 460 -46.56 0.57 -33.88
C SER A 460 -46.81 -0.86 -34.39
N ALA A 461 -46.87 -1.03 -35.72
CA ALA A 461 -46.98 -2.35 -36.35
C ALA A 461 -45.72 -3.21 -36.10
N LEU A 462 -44.57 -2.56 -35.88
CA LEU A 462 -43.26 -3.20 -35.71
C LEU A 462 -43.12 -3.99 -34.42
N SER A 463 -43.89 -3.69 -33.37
CA SER A 463 -43.78 -4.43 -32.10
C SER A 463 -44.47 -5.80 -32.12
N TYR A 464 -45.37 -6.10 -33.08
CA TYR A 464 -45.91 -7.45 -33.25
C TYR A 464 -44.84 -8.46 -33.70
N PRO A 465 -44.09 -8.24 -34.80
CA PRO A 465 -42.98 -9.10 -35.19
C PRO A 465 -41.93 -9.28 -34.08
N GLN A 466 -41.55 -8.19 -33.40
CA GLN A 466 -40.54 -8.23 -32.34
C GLN A 466 -40.97 -9.09 -31.14
N VAL A 467 -42.20 -8.91 -30.66
CA VAL A 467 -42.75 -9.75 -29.58
C VAL A 467 -42.87 -11.20 -30.04
N ARG A 468 -43.32 -11.45 -31.29
CA ARG A 468 -43.40 -12.79 -31.86
C ARG A 468 -42.03 -13.48 -31.91
N GLU A 469 -40.98 -12.78 -32.35
CA GLU A 469 -39.61 -13.29 -32.40
C GLU A 469 -39.07 -13.62 -31.01
N LEU A 470 -39.30 -12.75 -30.02
CA LEU A 470 -38.94 -13.02 -28.62
C LEU A 470 -39.65 -14.28 -28.09
N LEU A 471 -40.96 -14.41 -28.32
CA LEU A 471 -41.73 -15.59 -27.88
C LEU A 471 -41.24 -16.88 -28.57
N LEU A 472 -40.87 -16.80 -29.84
CA LEU A 472 -40.23 -17.92 -30.56
C LEU A 472 -38.87 -18.26 -29.94
N GLY A 473 -38.06 -17.27 -29.58
CA GLY A 473 -36.78 -17.45 -28.89
C GLY A 473 -36.94 -18.14 -27.53
N ILE A 474 -37.91 -17.69 -26.73
CA ILE A 474 -38.28 -18.30 -25.45
C ILE A 474 -38.69 -19.77 -25.66
N ASN A 475 -39.58 -20.05 -26.60
CA ASN A 475 -40.04 -21.41 -26.86
C ASN A 475 -38.92 -22.34 -27.35
N LYS A 476 -38.04 -21.86 -28.24
CA LYS A 476 -36.85 -22.60 -28.69
C LYS A 476 -35.94 -22.94 -27.50
N LEU A 477 -35.71 -21.98 -26.61
CA LEU A 477 -34.88 -22.17 -25.43
C LEU A 477 -35.49 -23.18 -24.44
N VAL A 478 -36.81 -23.10 -24.22
CA VAL A 478 -37.50 -24.08 -23.37
C VAL A 478 -37.45 -25.48 -23.99
N ALA A 479 -37.64 -25.59 -25.30
CA ALA A 479 -37.57 -26.86 -26.02
C ALA A 479 -36.17 -27.47 -25.98
N SER A 480 -35.10 -26.67 -26.08
CA SER A 480 -33.71 -27.18 -26.01
C SER A 480 -33.36 -27.79 -24.66
N HIS A 481 -34.09 -27.44 -23.60
CA HIS A 481 -33.94 -28.04 -22.26
C HIS A 481 -34.97 -29.15 -21.98
N GLY A 482 -35.69 -29.61 -23.00
CA GLY A 482 -36.71 -30.67 -22.90
C GLY A 482 -37.97 -30.24 -22.17
N GLY A 483 -38.29 -28.94 -22.18
CA GLY A 483 -39.45 -28.39 -21.48
C GLY A 483 -39.28 -28.26 -19.96
N ARG A 484 -38.14 -28.66 -19.40
CA ARG A 484 -37.91 -28.64 -17.95
C ARG A 484 -37.58 -27.21 -17.47
N PRO A 485 -38.10 -26.80 -16.30
CA PRO A 485 -37.70 -25.55 -15.68
C PRO A 485 -36.24 -25.63 -15.19
N PHE A 486 -35.61 -24.47 -15.04
CA PHE A 486 -34.32 -24.30 -14.39
C PHE A 486 -34.39 -24.78 -12.94
N LEU A 487 -33.48 -25.69 -12.57
CA LEU A 487 -33.45 -26.27 -11.24
C LEU A 487 -32.81 -25.30 -10.24
N THR A 488 -33.65 -24.61 -9.46
CA THR A 488 -33.15 -23.76 -8.39
C THR A 488 -32.89 -24.59 -7.13
N LYS A 489 -31.61 -24.81 -6.79
CA LYS A 489 -31.19 -25.63 -5.64
C LYS A 489 -31.23 -24.89 -4.30
N ARG A 490 -31.45 -23.58 -4.33
CA ARG A 490 -31.27 -22.67 -3.19
C ARG A 490 -32.39 -22.72 -2.16
N PHE A 491 -33.62 -23.00 -2.59
CA PHE A 491 -34.80 -23.10 -1.74
C PHE A 491 -35.50 -24.42 -2.03
N SER A 492 -36.09 -25.03 -1.01
CA SER A 492 -36.87 -26.25 -1.23
C SER A 492 -38.17 -25.94 -2.00
N PRO A 493 -38.70 -26.89 -2.80
CA PRO A 493 -39.99 -26.71 -3.45
C PRO A 493 -41.12 -26.36 -2.48
N GLN A 494 -41.10 -26.92 -1.26
CA GLN A 494 -42.06 -26.63 -0.19
C GLN A 494 -41.95 -25.17 0.30
N GLU A 495 -40.73 -24.67 0.51
CA GLU A 495 -40.50 -23.28 0.93
C GLU A 495 -40.99 -22.27 -0.11
N LEU A 496 -40.78 -22.57 -1.40
CA LEU A 496 -41.25 -21.71 -2.49
C LEU A 496 -42.77 -21.78 -2.63
N GLN A 497 -43.37 -22.96 -2.47
CA GLN A 497 -44.82 -23.14 -2.51
C GLN A 497 -45.51 -22.41 -1.36
N GLU A 498 -44.98 -22.49 -0.15
CA GLU A 498 -45.50 -21.75 1.00
C GLU A 498 -45.35 -20.23 0.80
N ARG A 499 -44.19 -19.79 0.28
CA ARG A 499 -43.98 -18.37 -0.02
C ARG A 499 -44.95 -17.88 -1.11
N ASN A 500 -45.26 -18.70 -2.10
CA ASN A 500 -46.23 -18.37 -3.15
C ASN A 500 -47.62 -18.13 -2.57
N LYS A 501 -48.11 -18.99 -1.66
CA LYS A 501 -49.40 -18.81 -0.98
C LYS A 501 -49.46 -17.49 -0.25
N VAL A 502 -48.45 -17.17 0.57
CA VAL A 502 -48.38 -15.90 1.31
C VAL A 502 -48.42 -14.68 0.38
N ILE A 503 -47.79 -14.74 -0.80
CA ILE A 503 -47.82 -13.64 -1.77
C ILE A 503 -49.20 -13.50 -2.41
N VAL A 504 -49.88 -14.61 -2.70
CA VAL A 504 -51.21 -14.62 -3.30
C VAL A 504 -52.26 -14.12 -2.30
N GLU A 505 -52.26 -14.64 -1.06
CA GLU A 505 -53.16 -14.23 0.02
C GLU A 505 -53.06 -12.72 0.29
N LYS A 506 -51.83 -12.19 0.42
CA LYS A 506 -51.62 -10.73 0.59
C LYS A 506 -52.16 -9.88 -0.55
N LYS A 507 -52.23 -10.41 -1.77
CA LYS A 507 -52.79 -9.68 -2.91
C LYS A 507 -54.31 -9.75 -2.92
N GLU A 508 -54.89 -10.87 -2.50
CA GLU A 508 -56.34 -11.02 -2.34
C GLU A 508 -56.87 -10.11 -1.23
N ASP A 509 -56.24 -10.09 -0.06
CA ASP A 509 -56.60 -9.17 1.05
C ASP A 509 -56.56 -7.69 0.61
N MET A 510 -55.55 -7.31 -0.18
CA MET A 510 -55.39 -5.94 -0.68
C MET A 510 -56.44 -5.58 -1.75
N LEU A 511 -56.91 -6.54 -2.52
CA LEU A 511 -57.99 -6.36 -3.50
C LEU A 511 -59.35 -6.27 -2.81
N GLU A 512 -59.61 -7.08 -1.77
CA GLU A 512 -60.84 -7.00 -0.97
C GLU A 512 -60.97 -5.66 -0.24
N ILE A 513 -59.89 -5.18 0.38
CA ILE A 513 -59.86 -3.85 1.02
C ILE A 513 -60.15 -2.73 -0.01
N ASN A 514 -59.55 -2.80 -1.20
CA ASN A 514 -59.80 -1.81 -2.26
C ASN A 514 -61.22 -1.89 -2.84
N HIS A 515 -61.84 -3.09 -2.87
CA HIS A 515 -63.21 -3.26 -3.32
C HIS A 515 -64.22 -2.70 -2.30
N LEU A 516 -63.96 -2.86 -1.00
CA LEU A 516 -64.75 -2.26 0.08
C LEU A 516 -64.67 -0.72 0.07
N LEU A 517 -63.50 -0.16 -0.19
CA LEU A 517 -63.28 1.29 -0.28
C LEU A 517 -63.83 1.95 -1.56
N ARG A 518 -64.18 1.17 -2.60
CA ARG A 518 -64.81 1.68 -3.84
C ARG A 518 -66.33 1.55 -3.85
N SER A 519 -66.91 0.87 -2.86
CA SER A 519 -68.36 0.70 -2.71
C SER A 519 -69.02 1.67 -1.73
N GLU A 520 -68.28 2.66 -1.22
CA GLU A 520 -68.81 3.79 -0.42
C GLU A 520 -68.92 5.09 -1.24
#